data_AF-A0A318TP14-F1
#
_entry.id   AF-A0A318TP14-F1
#
_cell.length_a   1.000
_cell.length_b   1.000
_cell.length_c   1.000
_cell.angle_alpha   90.00
_cell.angle_beta   90.00
_cell.angle_gamma   90.00
#
_symmetry.space_group_name_H-M   'P 1'
#
loop_
_entity.id
_entity.type
_entity.pdbx_description
1 polymer ?
#
loop_
_entity_poly.entity_id
_entity_poly.type
_entity_poly.pdbx_seq_one_letter_code
_entity_poly.pdbx_strand_id
1 'polypeptide(L)'
;MKLLMCLECNDIFNLDMSEKSCRCGRSKGKYINHQLAEYTGKSAVPLGFSNPSIIQAIKDQPNEGMGKEFTAFIIPKNCETFFRK
;
A
#
# COMPACT_ATOMS: atom_id res chain seq x y z
N MET A 1 4.65 2.07 5.33
CA MET A 1 4.26 0.71 4.87
C MET A 1 3.99 0.73 3.37
N LYS A 2 4.33 -0.31 2.58
CA LYS A 2 3.99 -0.40 1.14
C LYS A 2 2.66 -1.12 0.92
N LEU A 3 1.84 -0.57 0.05
CA LEU A 3 0.52 -1.05 -0.34
C LEU A 3 0.39 -1.04 -1.86
N LEU A 4 -0.60 -1.76 -2.38
CA LEU A 4 -0.97 -1.73 -3.79
C LEU A 4 -2.48 -1.49 -3.95
N MET A 5 -2.85 -0.56 -4.83
CA MET A 5 -4.22 -0.31 -5.23
C MET A 5 -4.47 -0.83 -6.65
N CYS A 6 -5.57 -1.55 -6.84
CA CYS A 6 -6.04 -1.93 -8.15
C CYS A 6 -7.10 -0.93 -8.64
N LEU A 7 -6.85 -0.21 -9.72
CA LEU A 7 -7.81 0.75 -10.28
C LEU A 7 -9.01 0.08 -10.99
N GLU A 8 -8.98 -1.24 -11.19
CA GLU A 8 -10.10 -1.98 -11.81
C GLU A 8 -11.20 -2.31 -10.80
N CYS A 9 -10.82 -2.70 -9.57
CA CYS A 9 -11.76 -3.11 -8.53
C CYS A 9 -11.67 -2.26 -7.24
N ASN A 10 -10.90 -1.17 -7.30
CA ASN A 10 -10.63 -0.23 -6.20
C ASN A 10 -10.14 -0.88 -4.90
N ASP A 11 -9.51 -2.05 -5.03
CA ASP A 11 -9.02 -2.81 -3.89
C ASP A 11 -7.63 -2.33 -3.48
N ILE A 12 -7.47 -2.06 -2.18
CA ILE A 12 -6.20 -1.64 -1.58
C ILE A 12 -5.76 -2.71 -0.62
N PHE A 13 -4.56 -3.25 -0.81
CA PHE A 13 -4.03 -4.32 0.01
C PHE A 13 -2.56 -4.11 0.36
N ASN A 14 -2.15 -4.62 1.53
CA ASN A 14 -0.76 -4.62 1.94
C ASN A 14 0.02 -5.72 1.22
N LEU A 15 1.34 -5.60 1.20
CA LEU A 15 2.23 -6.65 0.71
C LEU A 15 2.67 -7.58 1.84
N ASP A 16 3.08 -8.79 1.46
CA ASP A 16 3.67 -9.81 2.33
C ASP A 16 4.80 -10.51 1.57
N MET A 17 5.54 -11.42 2.22
CA MET A 17 6.51 -12.29 1.55
C MET A 17 5.83 -13.27 0.58
N SER A 18 4.56 -13.61 0.84
CA SER A 18 3.70 -14.33 -0.09
C SER A 18 3.03 -13.39 -1.10
N GLU A 19 2.85 -13.84 -2.33
CA GLU A 19 2.15 -13.06 -3.36
C GLU A 19 0.69 -12.86 -2.98
N LYS A 20 0.29 -11.60 -2.86
CA LYS A 20 -1.10 -11.18 -2.68
C LYS A 20 -1.64 -10.65 -4.00
N SER A 21 -2.93 -10.87 -4.21
CA SER A 21 -3.67 -10.38 -5.37
C SER A 21 -4.84 -9.54 -4.89
N CYS A 22 -5.22 -8.53 -5.68
CA CYS A 22 -6.49 -7.84 -5.46
C CYS A 22 -7.67 -8.79 -5.68
N ARG A 23 -8.86 -8.38 -5.23
CA ARG A 23 -10.13 -9.13 -5.38
C ARG A 23 -10.44 -9.59 -6.82
N CYS A 24 -10.02 -8.83 -7.84
CA CYS A 24 -10.25 -9.21 -9.24
C CYS A 24 -9.07 -9.95 -9.89
N GLY A 25 -7.97 -10.16 -9.17
CA GLY A 25 -6.77 -10.88 -9.64
C GLY A 25 -5.89 -10.13 -10.65
N ARG A 26 -6.27 -8.90 -11.07
CA ARG A 26 -5.56 -8.13 -12.11
C ARG A 26 -4.33 -7.37 -11.61
N SER A 27 -4.19 -7.21 -10.31
CA SER A 27 -3.04 -6.57 -9.66
C SER A 27 -2.52 -7.49 -8.57
N LYS A 28 -1.20 -7.68 -8.53
CA LYS A 28 -0.55 -8.54 -7.55
C LYS A 28 0.73 -7.89 -7.04
N GLY A 29 1.16 -8.27 -5.85
CA GLY A 29 2.45 -7.85 -5.33
C GLY A 29 2.90 -8.65 -4.13
N LYS A 30 4.19 -8.51 -3.83
CA LYS A 30 4.86 -9.09 -2.65
C LYS A 30 6.13 -8.32 -2.32
N TYR A 31 6.59 -8.52 -1.10
CA TYR A 31 7.98 -8.26 -0.74
C TYR A 31 8.88 -9.34 -1.34
N ILE A 32 10.01 -8.88 -1.87
CA ILE A 32 11.15 -9.74 -2.24
C ILE A 32 11.98 -10.01 -0.98
N ASN A 33 12.13 -8.98 -0.15
CA ASN A 33 12.77 -9.01 1.16
C ASN A 33 12.24 -7.86 2.04
N HIS A 34 12.84 -7.63 3.21
CA HIS A 34 12.42 -6.57 4.14
C HIS A 34 12.45 -5.14 3.57
N GLN A 35 13.17 -4.90 2.49
CA GLN A 35 13.33 -3.57 1.88
C GLN A 35 12.72 -3.47 0.49
N LEU A 36 12.77 -4.53 -0.32
CA LEU A 36 12.40 -4.53 -1.74
C LEU A 36 11.04 -5.20 -1.95
N ALA A 37 10.25 -4.64 -2.86
CA ALA A 37 8.95 -5.18 -3.25
C ALA A 37 8.80 -5.19 -4.77
N GLU A 38 7.96 -6.10 -5.28
CA GLU A 38 7.57 -6.16 -6.68
C GLU A 38 6.05 -6.20 -6.83
N TYR A 39 5.55 -5.69 -7.95
CA TYR A 39 4.14 -5.75 -8.31
C TYR A 39 3.92 -5.95 -9.81
N THR A 40 2.76 -6.51 -10.14
CA THR A 40 2.29 -6.71 -11.53
C THR A 40 0.87 -6.17 -11.69
N GLY A 41 0.46 -6.01 -12.95
CA GLY A 41 -0.88 -5.54 -13.32
C GLY A 41 -0.86 -4.15 -13.94
N LYS A 42 -1.58 -3.99 -15.06
CA LYS A 42 -1.64 -2.72 -15.82
C LYS A 42 -2.22 -1.57 -14.99
N SER A 43 -3.21 -1.91 -14.17
CA SER A 43 -4.01 -0.98 -13.36
C SER A 43 -3.56 -0.94 -11.90
N ALA A 44 -2.34 -1.38 -11.61
CA ALA A 44 -1.77 -1.41 -10.26
C ALA A 44 -1.06 -0.09 -9.92
N VAL A 45 -1.39 0.52 -8.79
CA VAL A 45 -0.80 1.76 -8.28
C VAL A 45 -0.17 1.51 -6.90
N PRO A 46 1.16 1.60 -6.80
CA PRO A 46 1.88 1.61 -5.53
C PRO A 46 1.47 2.78 -4.62
N LEU A 47 1.20 2.49 -3.34
CA LEU A 47 0.94 3.51 -2.32
C LEU A 47 1.71 3.23 -1.03
N GLY A 48 1.89 4.28 -0.24
CA GLY A 48 2.58 4.23 1.03
C GLY A 48 1.79 4.92 2.13
N PHE A 49 1.91 4.41 3.36
CA PHE A 49 1.55 5.16 4.56
C PHE A 49 2.81 5.69 5.24
N SER A 50 2.73 6.93 5.72
CA SER A 50 3.74 7.50 6.61
C SER A 50 3.60 6.88 7.99
N ASN A 51 4.54 5.98 8.35
CA ASN A 51 4.54 5.25 9.62
C ASN A 51 4.44 6.18 10.85
N PRO A 52 5.17 7.32 10.93
CA PRO A 52 5.01 8.24 12.05
C PRO A 52 3.58 8.80 12.15
N SER A 53 2.98 9.20 11.01
CA SER A 53 1.63 9.79 11.02
C SER A 53 0.55 8.79 11.46
N ILE A 54 0.64 7.53 11.01
CA ILE A 54 -0.33 6.49 11.40
C ILE A 54 -0.17 6.10 12.87
N ILE A 55 1.07 6.00 13.38
CA ILE A 55 1.33 5.73 14.81
C ILE A 55 0.73 6.84 15.67
N GLN A 56 0.91 8.11 15.28
CA GLN A 56 0.33 9.23 16.02
C GLN A 56 -1.20 9.22 15.94
N ALA A 57 -1.77 8.98 14.76
CA ALA A 57 -3.23 8.92 14.60
C ALA A 57 -3.88 7.79 15.43
N ILE A 58 -3.20 6.65 15.60
CA ILE A 58 -3.65 5.56 16.47
C ILE A 58 -3.62 6.00 17.94
N LYS A 59 -2.56 6.68 18.39
CA LYS A 59 -2.46 7.17 19.78
C LYS A 59 -3.53 8.21 20.10
N ASP A 60 -3.85 9.06 19.12
CA ASP A 60 -4.81 10.15 19.24
C ASP A 60 -6.22 9.75 18.78
N GLN A 61 -6.53 8.45 18.72
CA GLN A 61 -7.83 7.97 18.27
C GLN A 61 -8.94 8.53 19.18
N PRO A 62 -9.89 9.33 18.64
CA PRO A 62 -10.95 9.91 19.45
C PRO A 62 -12.03 8.87 19.78
N ASN A 63 -12.75 9.08 20.88
CA ASN A 63 -13.89 8.22 21.25
C ASN A 63 -15.07 8.33 20.26
N GLU A 64 -15.26 9.51 19.65
CA GLU A 64 -16.39 9.81 18.77
C GLU A 64 -15.95 10.72 17.61
N GLY A 65 -16.73 10.74 16.52
CA GLY A 65 -16.51 11.63 15.36
C GLY A 65 -15.65 11.02 14.24
N MET A 66 -15.08 11.90 13.40
CA MET A 66 -14.44 11.54 12.11
C MET A 66 -13.10 10.80 12.21
N GLY A 67 -12.52 10.64 13.41
CA GLY A 67 -11.19 10.04 13.61
C GLY A 67 -10.04 11.03 13.40
N LYS A 68 -8.80 10.56 13.64
CA LYS A 68 -7.58 11.33 13.39
C LYS A 68 -6.99 10.96 12.02
N GLU A 69 -6.74 11.96 11.19
CA GLU A 69 -6.14 11.77 9.86
C GLU A 69 -4.68 11.34 9.95
N PHE A 70 -4.23 10.58 8.95
CA PHE A 70 -2.83 10.24 8.72
C PHE A 70 -2.49 10.34 7.24
N THR A 71 -1.20 10.33 6.90
CA THR A 71 -0.76 10.54 5.52
C THR A 71 -0.63 9.21 4.77
N ALA A 72 -1.46 9.06 3.73
CA ALA A 72 -1.24 8.13 2.63
C ALA A 72 -0.71 8.90 1.41
N PHE A 73 0.18 8.29 0.63
CA PHE A 73 0.79 8.91 -0.54
C PHE A 73 1.00 7.91 -1.67
N ILE A 74 0.95 8.39 -2.92
CA ILE A 74 1.27 7.58 -4.10
C ILE A 74 2.80 7.45 -4.20
N ILE A 75 3.29 6.22 -4.37
CA ILE A 75 4.72 5.98 -4.57
C ILE A 75 5.07 6.34 -6.02
N PRO A 76 6.19 7.05 -6.27
CA PRO A 76 6.60 7.43 -7.62
C PRO A 76 6.70 6.23 -8.57
N LYS A 77 6.40 6.46 -9.86
CA LYS A 77 6.51 5.42 -10.90
C LYS A 77 7.90 4.78 -10.95
N ASN A 78 8.95 5.58 -10.71
CA ASN A 78 10.33 5.12 -10.58
C ASN A 78 10.70 5.08 -9.10
N CYS A 79 10.70 3.89 -8.51
CA CYS A 79 11.05 3.69 -7.10
C CYS A 79 12.08 2.57 -6.98
N GLU A 80 13.23 2.87 -6.39
CA GLU A 80 14.34 1.93 -6.20
C GLU A 80 14.03 0.77 -5.26
N THR A 81 12.90 0.81 -4.56
CA THR A 81 12.51 -0.24 -3.61
C THR A 81 11.16 -0.87 -3.92
N PHE A 82 10.48 -0.45 -4.98
CA PHE A 82 9.18 -1.02 -5.37
C PHE A 82 9.06 -1.10 -6.90
N PHE A 83 9.36 -2.27 -7.43
CA PHE A 83 9.57 -2.49 -8.85
C PHE A 83 8.32 -3.04 -9.54
N ARG A 84 8.08 -2.59 -10.76
CA ARG A 84 7.11 -3.24 -11.64
C ARG A 84 7.80 -4.40 -12.35
N LYS A 85 7.17 -5.57 -12.32
CA LYS A 85 7.59 -6.76 -13.07
C LYS A 85 6.82 -6.91 -14.37
#